data_AF-A0A957N9L2-F1
#
_entry.id   AF-A0A957N9L2-F1
#
_cell.length_a   1.000
_cell.length_b   1.000
_cell.length_c   1.000
_cell.angle_alpha   90.00
_cell.angle_beta   90.00
_cell.angle_gamma   90.00
#
_symmetry.space_group_name_H-M   'P 1'
#
loop_
_entity.id
_entity.type
_entity.pdbx_description
1 polymer ?
#
loop_
_entity_poly.entity_id
_entity_poly.type
_entity_poly.pdbx_seq_one_letter_code
_entity_poly.pdbx_strand_id
1 'polypeptide(L)' 'MPTLHVRSVPNDVYEQLRSLAQLKQRSLSAQVVAMLQRALEAEAQQQRQEQLLDAIHRRRFAPPDAAPDSTDLLQEDRLR' A
#
# COMPACT_ATOMS: atom_id res chain seq x y z
N MET A 1 24.66 -6.79 17.08
CA MET A 1 23.43 -6.85 16.28
C MET A 1 22.25 -6.74 17.22
N PRO A 2 21.20 -5.96 16.91
CA PRO A 2 20.01 -5.91 17.73
C PRO A 2 19.29 -7.27 17.68
N THR A 3 18.86 -7.78 18.85
CA THR A 3 18.10 -9.02 18.96
C THR A 3 16.66 -8.69 19.30
N LEU A 4 15.73 -9.06 18.42
CA LEU A 4 14.29 -8.95 18.69
C LEU A 4 13.81 -10.23 19.36
N HIS A 5 13.24 -10.11 20.55
CA HIS A 5 12.61 -11.23 21.24
C HIS A 5 11.10 -11.04 21.26
N VAL A 6 10.37 -11.90 20.54
CA VAL A 6 8.90 -11.90 20.50
C VAL A 6 8.40 -12.96 21.47
N ARG A 7 7.62 -12.56 22.47
CA ARG A 7 7.00 -13.47 23.43
C ARG A 7 5.59 -13.83 23.01
N SER A 8 5.13 -15.00 23.47
CA SER A 8 3.76 -15.47 23.27
C SER A 8 3.33 -15.55 21.81
N VAL A 9 4.21 -16.04 20.93
CA VAL A 9 3.84 -16.34 19.54
C VAL A 9 2.86 -17.51 19.56
N PRO A 10 1.65 -17.36 18.99
CA PRO A 10 0.70 -18.46 18.87
C PRO A 10 1.30 -19.65 18.12
N ASN A 11 0.98 -20.88 18.55
CA ASN A 11 1.58 -22.09 17.98
C ASN A 11 1.29 -22.24 16.48
N ASP A 12 0.08 -21.88 16.06
CA ASP A 12 -0.34 -21.87 14.65
C ASP A 12 0.51 -20.92 13.81
N VAL A 13 0.80 -19.71 14.31
CA VAL A 13 1.67 -18.74 13.63
C VAL A 13 3.10 -19.26 13.55
N TYR A 14 3.61 -19.87 14.62
CA TYR A 14 4.95 -20.46 14.63
C TYR A 14 5.08 -21.57 13.58
N GLU A 15 4.12 -22.50 13.50
CA GLU A 15 4.15 -23.58 12.53
C GLU A 15 4.02 -23.09 11.09
N GLN A 16 3.20 -22.06 10.83
CA GLN A 16 3.13 -21.42 9.51
C GLN A 16 4.47 -20.79 9.10
N LEU A 17 5.11 -20.05 10.02
CA LEU A 17 6.43 -19.46 9.76
C LEU A 17 7.49 -20.54 9.48
N ARG A 18 7.45 -21.64 10.24
CA ARG A 18 8.35 -22.78 10.06
C ARG A 18 8.14 -23.48 8.71
N SER A 19 6.89 -23.73 8.33
CA SER A 19 6.54 -24.33 7.03
C SER A 19 7.01 -23.45 5.87
N LEU A 20 6.77 -22.14 5.95
CA LEU A 20 7.24 -21.18 4.94
C LEU A 20 8.77 -21.14 4.87
N ALA A 21 9.47 -21.18 6.01
CA ALA A 21 10.92 -21.20 6.05
C ALA A 21 11.49 -22.45 5.35
N GLN A 22 10.90 -23.63 5.61
CA GLN A 22 11.27 -24.87 4.94
C GLN A 22 11.04 -24.81 3.43
N LEU A 23 9.85 -24.35 3.00
CA LEU A 23 9.50 -24.22 1.59
C LEU A 23 10.45 -23.26 0.85
N LYS A 24 10.93 -22.21 1.52
CA LYS A 24 11.88 -21.24 0.97
C LYS A 24 13.34 -21.61 1.21
N GLN A 25 13.62 -22.78 1.79
CA GLN A 25 14.97 -23.27 2.13
C GLN A 25 15.79 -22.25 2.94
N ARG A 26 15.16 -21.63 3.94
CA ARG A 26 15.77 -20.61 4.81
C ARG A 26 15.66 -21.02 6.27
N SER A 27 16.54 -20.46 7.10
CA SER A 27 16.37 -20.56 8.55
C SER A 27 15.12 -19.79 9.00
N LEU A 28 14.53 -20.19 10.13
CA LEU A 28 13.35 -19.52 10.67
C LEU A 28 13.63 -18.02 10.91
N SER A 29 14.76 -17.69 11.52
CA SER A 29 15.15 -16.29 11.75
C SER A 29 15.29 -15.50 10.45
N ALA A 30 15.89 -16.08 9.40
CA ALA A 30 16.00 -15.43 8.10
C ALA A 30 14.63 -15.23 7.44
N GLN A 31 13.73 -16.20 7.57
CA GLN A 31 12.36 -16.10 7.08
C GLN A 31 11.58 -14.99 7.81
N VAL A 32 11.71 -14.90 9.13
CA VAL A 32 11.06 -13.85 9.95
C VAL A 32 11.59 -12.47 9.54
N VAL A 33 12.90 -12.30 9.42
CA VAL A 33 13.49 -11.02 8.97
C VAL A 33 12.98 -10.63 7.58
N ALA A 34 12.93 -11.58 6.65
CA ALA A 34 12.43 -11.31 5.29
C ALA A 34 10.95 -10.91 5.28
N MET A 35 10.12 -11.50 6.16
CA MET A 35 8.71 -11.11 6.29
C MET A 35 8.56 -9.72 6.92
N LEU A 36 9.35 -9.40 7.94
CA LEU A 36 9.34 -8.07 8.57
C LEU A 36 9.76 -6.98 7.57
N GLN A 37 10.77 -7.23 6.74
CA GLN A 37 11.19 -6.29 5.70
C GLN A 37 10.07 -5.99 4.71
N ARG A 38 9.39 -7.03 4.22
CA ARG A 38 8.24 -6.88 3.31
C ARG A 38 7.08 -6.13 3.95
N ALA A 39 6.82 -6.39 5.23
CA ALA A 39 5.78 -5.67 5.96
C ALA A 39 6.10 -4.17 6.08
N LEU A 40 7.35 -3.83 6.40
CA LEU A 40 7.80 -2.43 6.46
C LEU A 40 7.70 -1.73 5.09
N GLU A 41 8.05 -2.43 4.00
CA GLU A 41 7.92 -1.90 2.65
C GLU A 41 6.45 -1.66 2.26
N ALA A 42 5.56 -2.58 2.63
CA ALA A 42 4.12 -2.48 2.38
C ALA A 42 3.49 -1.30 3.15
N GLU A 43 3.79 -1.18 4.45
CA GLU A 43 3.36 -0.05 5.28
C GLU A 43 3.83 1.30 4.69
N ALA A 44 5.10 1.38 4.30
CA ALA A 44 5.63 2.59 3.68
C ALA A 44 4.97 2.90 2.33
N GLN A 45 4.62 1.88 1.55
CA GLN A 45 3.92 2.05 0.29
C GLN A 45 2.48 2.54 0.49
N GLN A 46 1.78 1.99 1.47
CA GLN A 46 0.42 2.43 1.82
C GLN A 46 0.41 3.90 2.24
N GLN A 47 1.33 4.30 3.12
CA GLN A 47 1.45 5.71 3.54
C GLN A 47 1.72 6.65 2.35
N ARG A 48 2.58 6.25 1.40
CA ARG A 48 2.82 7.04 0.18
C ARG A 48 1.56 7.15 -0.67
N GLN A 49 0.79 6.08 -0.80
CA GLN A 49 -0.44 6.08 -1.57
C GLN A 49 -1.49 7.00 -0.95
N GLU A 50 -1.67 6.94 0.37
CA GLU A 50 -2.58 7.83 1.10
C GLU A 50 -2.19 9.30 0.89
N GLN A 51 -0.90 9.64 1.04
CA GLN A 51 -0.40 11.00 0.80
C GLN A 51 -0.62 11.47 -0.65
N LEU A 52 -0.44 10.57 -1.62
CA LEU A 52 -0.67 10.89 -3.03
C LEU A 52 -2.15 11.17 -3.30
N LEU A 53 -3.04 10.34 -2.78
CA LEU A 53 -4.49 10.53 -2.92
C LEU A 53 -4.94 11.83 -2.25
N ASP A 54 -4.44 12.13 -1.06
CA ASP A 54 -4.69 13.41 -0.38
C ASP A 54 -4.20 14.60 -1.21
N ALA A 55 -3.02 14.51 -1.81
CA ALA A 55 -2.48 15.56 -2.65
C ALA A 55 -3.33 15.77 -3.92
N ILE A 56 -3.81 14.69 -4.54
CA ILE A 56 -4.74 14.75 -5.68
C ILE A 56 -6.06 15.39 -5.25
N HIS A 57 -6.64 14.96 -4.12
CA HIS A 57 -7.88 15.53 -3.60
C HIS A 57 -7.77 17.02 -3.33
N ARG A 58 -6.69 17.47 -2.68
CA ARG A 58 -6.47 18.90 -2.37
C ARG A 58 -6.26 19.77 -3.60
N ARG A 59 -5.67 19.21 -4.66
CA ARG A 59 -5.37 19.93 -5.91
C ARG A 59 -6.47 19.76 -6.96
N ARG A 60 -7.49 18.95 -6.69
CA ARG A 60 -8.57 18.70 -7.63
C ARG A 60 -9.36 19.99 -7.83
N PHE A 61 -9.31 20.52 -9.04
CA PHE A 61 -10.23 21.56 -9.45
C PHE A 61 -11.63 20.97 -9.51
N ALA A 62 -12.55 21.54 -8.73
CA ALA A 62 -13.97 21.29 -8.84
C ALA A 62 -14.58 22.51 -9.55
N PRO A 63 -15.14 22.36 -10.75
CA PRO A 63 -15.88 23.45 -11.35
C PRO A 63 -17.06 23.82 -10.45
N PRO A 64 -17.44 25.10 -10.36
CA PRO A 64 -18.63 25.51 -9.62
C PRO A 64 -19.89 24.84 -10.20
N ASP A 65 -20.93 24.65 -9.39
CA ASP A 65 -22.16 23.95 -9.81
C ASP A 65 -22.85 24.59 -11.03
N ALA A 66 -22.60 25.87 -11.28
CA ALA A 66 -23.13 26.62 -12.42
C ALA A 66 -22.23 26.53 -13.68
N ALA A 67 -21.16 25.74 -13.65
CA ALA A 67 -20.31 25.55 -14.82
C ALA A 67 -21.06 24.75 -15.91
N PRO A 68 -20.94 25.14 -17.19
CA PRO A 68 -21.55 24.41 -18.30
C PRO A 68 -20.98 23.00 -18.41
N ASP A 69 -21.78 22.06 -18.92
CA ASP A 69 -21.30 20.70 -19.15
C ASP A 69 -20.16 20.73 -20.17
N SER A 70 -19.06 20.07 -19.81
CA SER A 70 -17.97 19.74 -20.71
C SER A 70 -18.41 19.19 -22.06
N THR A 71 -19.51 18.42 -22.11
CA THR A 71 -20.03 17.88 -23.37
C THR A 71 -20.66 18.95 -24.27
N ASP A 72 -21.38 19.91 -23.69
CA ASP A 72 -21.95 21.06 -24.40
C ASP A 72 -20.84 21.95 -24.98
N LEU A 73 -19.79 22.22 -24.20
CA LEU A 73 -18.63 23.01 -24.65
C LEU A 73 -17.91 22.35 -25.84
N LEU A 74 -17.75 21.03 -25.82
CA LEU A 74 -17.11 20.28 -26.91
C LEU A 74 -17.97 20.25 -28.19
N GLN A 75 -19.30 20.27 -28.06
CA GLN A 75 -20.19 20.39 -29.21
C GLN A 75 -20.12 21.78 -29.85
N GLU A 76 -20.10 22.84 -29.03
CA GLU A 76 -19.97 24.22 -29.52
C GLU A 76 -18.67 24.42 -30.31
N ASP A 77 -17.55 23.88 -29.81
CA ASP A 77 -16.24 23.99 -30.47
C ASP A 77 -16.19 23.26 -31.82
N ARG A 78 -16.84 22.10 -31.95
CA ARG A 78 -16.92 21.34 -33.21
C ARG A 78 -17.81 21.98 -34.28
N LEU A 79 -18.70 22.88 -33.87
CA LEU A 79 -19.62 23.58 -34.78
C LEU A 79 -19.02 24.92 -35.29
N ARG A 80 -17.82 25.28 -34.85
CA ARG A 80 -17.03 26.41 -35.40
C ARG A 80 -16.13 25.97 -36.55
#